data_AF-A0A0R3NEH4-F1
#
_entry.id   AF-A0A0R3NEH4-F1
#
_cell.length_a   1.000
_cell.length_b   1.000
_cell.length_c   1.000
_cell.angle_alpha   90.00
_cell.angle_beta   90.00
_cell.angle_gamma   90.00
#
_symmetry.space_group_name_H-M   'P 1'
#
loop_
_entity.id
_entity.type
_entity.pdbx_description
1 polymer ?
#
loop_
_entity_poly.entity_id
_entity_poly.type
_entity_poly.pdbx_seq_one_letter_code
_entity_poly.pdbx_strand_id
1 'polypeptide(L)'
;MDDLDHRNLGVKLKSWHLQEDTPGMVFWHPRGYAVYRVLEDYLRRKMRRAGYAEVRTPQLLPKEFWGRSGHWDKFGEHMFRIDDGELAMALKPMSCPCHVQIFNKGLRSWRELPIRYAEFGACHRNEPSGSLHGIMRTRAFEQDDAHVFCREQDVEAEVARFITLLGEVYRDLRFPNYEVALATRPAVMRTGTGQRRSSAMPRGNVASCRKSIPAKARSTDRSWNSRCATGWDDPGSAARCSSTACCRSGSRRPTLPPTAAAPIP
;
A
#
# COMPACT_ATOMS: atom_id res chain seq x y z
N MET A 1 -24.49 -14.75 15.28
CA MET A 1 -23.52 -14.19 14.30
C MET A 1 -23.76 -12.70 14.28
N ASP A 2 -22.71 -11.89 14.41
CA ASP A 2 -22.86 -10.43 14.35
C ASP A 2 -23.44 -10.05 12.97
N ASP A 3 -24.58 -9.38 12.96
CA ASP A 3 -25.26 -8.97 11.73
C ASP A 3 -24.46 -7.92 10.94
N LEU A 4 -23.47 -7.30 11.58
CA LEU A 4 -22.56 -6.34 10.98
C LEU A 4 -21.26 -6.97 10.46
N ASP A 5 -21.04 -8.27 10.64
CA ASP A 5 -19.90 -8.96 10.05
C ASP A 5 -19.98 -8.89 8.52
N HIS A 6 -18.99 -8.27 7.90
CA HIS A 6 -18.92 -8.08 6.45
C HIS A 6 -19.06 -9.40 5.66
N ARG A 7 -18.65 -10.54 6.23
CA ARG A 7 -18.79 -11.87 5.60
C ARG A 7 -20.24 -12.30 5.54
N ASN A 8 -21.00 -12.06 6.61
CA ASN A 8 -22.43 -12.34 6.66
C ASN A 8 -23.19 -11.39 5.73
N LEU A 9 -22.82 -10.10 5.74
CA LEU A 9 -23.38 -9.11 4.82
C LEU A 9 -23.07 -9.46 3.35
N GLY A 10 -21.87 -9.97 3.08
CA GLY A 10 -21.45 -10.40 1.75
C GLY A 10 -22.42 -11.39 1.12
N VAL A 11 -22.81 -12.41 1.90
CA VAL A 11 -23.78 -13.43 1.51
C VAL A 11 -25.20 -12.85 1.44
N LYS A 12 -25.66 -12.16 2.50
CA LYS A 12 -27.03 -11.60 2.58
C LYS A 12 -27.34 -10.64 1.43
N LEU A 13 -26.36 -9.79 1.07
CA LEU A 13 -26.52 -8.78 0.02
C LEU A 13 -26.19 -9.31 -1.38
N LYS A 14 -25.67 -10.55 -1.48
CA LYS A 14 -25.16 -11.13 -2.75
C LYS A 14 -24.16 -10.18 -3.41
N SER A 15 -23.21 -9.68 -2.62
CA SER A 15 -22.26 -8.65 -3.07
C SER A 15 -20.95 -9.23 -3.57
N TRP A 16 -20.49 -10.32 -2.96
CA TRP A 16 -19.25 -10.99 -3.32
C TRP A 16 -19.19 -12.38 -2.70
N HIS A 17 -18.26 -13.22 -3.19
CA HIS A 17 -17.90 -14.46 -2.53
C HIS A 17 -16.40 -14.76 -2.65
N LEU A 18 -15.96 -15.74 -1.87
CA LEU A 18 -14.65 -16.39 -1.94
C LEU A 18 -14.91 -17.89 -2.17
N GLN A 19 -14.03 -18.55 -2.91
CA GLN A 19 -14.08 -19.99 -3.16
C GLN A 19 -12.71 -20.63 -2.90
N GLU A 20 -12.69 -21.92 -2.61
CA GLU A 20 -11.49 -22.65 -2.18
C GLU A 20 -10.41 -22.72 -3.27
N ASP A 21 -10.81 -22.81 -4.54
CA ASP A 21 -9.89 -22.89 -5.68
C ASP A 21 -9.09 -21.61 -5.91
N THR A 22 -9.56 -20.47 -5.36
CA THR A 22 -8.94 -19.15 -5.54
C THR A 22 -8.84 -18.42 -4.20
N PRO A 23 -8.03 -18.93 -3.27
CA PRO A 23 -8.00 -18.45 -1.89
C PRO A 23 -7.49 -17.01 -1.81
N GLY A 24 -8.29 -16.14 -1.20
CA GLY A 24 -7.97 -14.72 -1.04
C GLY A 24 -8.16 -13.88 -2.30
N MET A 25 -8.86 -14.39 -3.32
CA MET A 25 -9.25 -13.63 -4.51
C MET A 25 -10.77 -13.45 -4.53
N VAL A 26 -11.23 -12.20 -4.50
CA VAL A 26 -12.65 -11.87 -4.31
C VAL A 26 -13.39 -11.88 -5.63
N PHE A 27 -14.49 -12.65 -5.69
CA PHE A 27 -15.44 -12.60 -6.79
C PHE A 27 -16.51 -11.57 -6.48
N TRP A 28 -16.40 -10.41 -7.11
CA TRP A 28 -17.40 -9.35 -6.97
C TRP A 28 -18.65 -9.66 -7.80
N HIS A 29 -19.81 -9.65 -7.16
CA HIS A 29 -21.11 -9.75 -7.83
C HIS A 29 -21.58 -8.36 -8.26
N PRO A 30 -22.57 -8.24 -9.17
CA PRO A 30 -23.00 -6.94 -9.70
C PRO A 30 -23.33 -5.89 -8.62
N ARG A 31 -23.98 -6.30 -7.53
CA ARG A 31 -24.32 -5.40 -6.41
C ARG A 31 -23.11 -4.91 -5.64
N GLY A 32 -22.19 -5.82 -5.30
CA GLY A 32 -20.96 -5.43 -4.59
C GLY A 32 -20.04 -4.60 -5.47
N TYR A 33 -19.92 -4.98 -6.73
CA TYR A 33 -19.10 -4.25 -7.68
C TYR A 33 -19.65 -2.85 -7.96
N ALA A 34 -20.97 -2.66 -8.00
CA ALA A 34 -21.57 -1.33 -8.10
C ALA A 34 -21.13 -0.40 -6.95
N VAL A 35 -21.12 -0.89 -5.70
CA VAL A 35 -20.62 -0.13 -4.54
C VAL A 35 -19.13 0.16 -4.68
N TYR A 36 -18.34 -0.83 -5.08
CA TYR A 36 -16.91 -0.68 -5.34
C TYR A 36 -16.63 0.43 -6.35
N ARG A 37 -17.34 0.42 -7.49
CA ARG A 37 -17.21 1.42 -8.56
C ARG A 37 -17.58 2.83 -8.09
N VAL A 38 -18.63 2.98 -7.28
CA VAL A 38 -19.02 4.28 -6.71
C VAL A 38 -17.88 4.86 -5.86
N LEU A 39 -17.23 4.04 -5.03
CA LEU A 39 -16.10 4.45 -4.20
C LEU A 39 -14.86 4.78 -5.05
N GLU A 40 -14.52 3.93 -6.03
CA GLU A 40 -13.40 4.14 -6.94
C GLU A 40 -13.57 5.44 -7.74
N ASP A 41 -14.74 5.68 -8.32
CA ASP A 41 -15.01 6.89 -9.10
C ASP A 41 -15.03 8.15 -8.23
N TYR A 42 -15.46 8.03 -6.97
CA TYR A 42 -15.35 9.10 -5.98
C TYR A 42 -13.89 9.45 -5.69
N LEU A 43 -13.04 8.46 -5.40
CA LEU A 43 -11.61 8.67 -5.16
C LEU A 43 -10.91 9.22 -6.40
N ARG A 44 -11.18 8.67 -7.59
CA ARG A 44 -10.67 9.17 -8.88
C ARG A 44 -10.98 10.67 -9.08
N ARG A 45 -12.21 11.11 -8.75
CA ARG A 45 -12.57 12.54 -8.80
C ARG A 45 -11.78 13.38 -7.78
N LYS A 46 -11.63 12.89 -6.55
CA LYS A 46 -10.86 13.57 -5.49
C LYS A 46 -9.37 13.70 -5.87
N MET A 47 -8.74 12.62 -6.29
CA MET A 47 -7.33 12.59 -6.71
C MET A 47 -7.08 13.52 -7.91
N ARG A 48 -7.94 13.49 -8.92
CA ARG A 48 -7.85 14.41 -10.07
C ARG A 48 -7.93 15.89 -9.65
N ARG A 49 -8.86 16.24 -8.75
CA ARG A 49 -8.96 17.61 -8.19
C ARG A 49 -7.74 18.00 -7.38
N ALA A 50 -7.10 17.03 -6.72
CA ALA A 50 -5.85 17.24 -5.98
C ALA A 50 -4.59 17.33 -6.88
N GLY A 51 -4.74 17.18 -8.19
CA GLY A 51 -3.68 17.34 -9.18
C GLY A 51 -2.91 16.05 -9.48
N TYR A 52 -3.48 14.88 -9.20
CA TYR A 52 -2.92 13.59 -9.60
C TYR A 52 -3.32 13.24 -11.03
N ALA A 53 -2.35 12.81 -11.82
CA ALA A 53 -2.57 12.21 -13.13
C ALA A 53 -2.71 10.69 -12.99
N GLU A 54 -3.84 10.15 -13.42
CA GLU A 54 -4.07 8.70 -13.40
C GLU A 54 -3.23 8.02 -14.48
N VAL A 55 -2.51 6.97 -14.10
CA VAL A 55 -1.68 6.14 -14.97
C VAL A 55 -2.04 4.66 -14.79
N ARG A 56 -1.62 3.83 -15.74
CA ARG A 56 -1.77 2.37 -15.66
C ARG A 56 -0.43 1.73 -15.96
N THR A 57 -0.03 0.76 -15.13
CA THR A 57 1.23 0.03 -15.29
C THR A 57 1.01 -1.46 -15.48
N PRO A 58 1.98 -2.18 -16.10
CA PRO A 58 1.90 -3.62 -16.28
C PRO A 58 1.71 -4.39 -14.97
N GLN A 59 1.08 -5.56 -15.06
CA GLN A 59 0.79 -6.44 -13.92
C GLN A 59 1.89 -7.47 -13.67
N LEU A 60 2.47 -7.97 -14.76
CA LEU A 60 3.51 -8.99 -14.76
C LEU A 60 4.82 -8.35 -15.23
N LEU A 61 5.88 -8.47 -14.42
CA LEU A 61 7.18 -7.90 -14.76
C LEU A 61 8.30 -8.93 -14.52
N PRO A 62 9.42 -8.83 -15.28
CA PRO A 62 10.55 -9.74 -15.14
C PRO A 62 11.17 -9.70 -13.74
N LYS A 63 11.75 -10.81 -13.29
CA LYS A 63 12.49 -10.89 -12.02
C LYS A 63 13.59 -9.83 -11.92
N GLU A 64 14.29 -9.55 -13.00
CA GLU A 64 15.37 -8.58 -13.09
C GLU A 64 14.88 -7.17 -12.77
N PHE A 65 13.64 -6.84 -13.17
CA PHE A 65 13.02 -5.56 -12.83
C PHE A 65 12.86 -5.41 -11.32
N TRP A 66 12.39 -6.47 -10.64
CA TRP A 66 12.21 -6.48 -9.19
C TRP A 66 13.54 -6.49 -8.44
N GLY A 67 14.54 -7.20 -8.96
CA GLY A 67 15.91 -7.20 -8.43
C GLY A 67 16.52 -5.80 -8.49
N ARG A 68 16.43 -5.15 -9.65
CA ARG A 68 16.87 -3.76 -9.86
C ARG A 68 16.14 -2.73 -9.01
N SER A 69 14.98 -3.05 -8.45
CA SER A 69 14.24 -2.16 -7.55
C SER A 69 14.49 -2.48 -6.06
N GLY A 70 15.23 -3.55 -5.75
CA GLY A 70 15.44 -4.07 -4.39
C GLY A 70 14.19 -4.69 -3.75
N HIS A 71 13.11 -4.87 -4.51
CA HIS A 71 11.86 -5.47 -4.02
C HIS A 71 11.91 -6.99 -4.07
N TRP A 72 12.71 -7.57 -4.96
CA TRP A 72 12.87 -9.03 -5.03
C TRP A 72 13.39 -9.59 -3.70
N ASP A 73 14.41 -8.97 -3.11
CA ASP A 73 15.00 -9.45 -1.86
C ASP A 73 14.08 -9.24 -0.65
N LYS A 74 13.26 -8.18 -0.68
CA LYS A 74 12.37 -7.81 0.45
C LYS A 74 11.02 -8.52 0.42
N PHE A 75 10.46 -8.69 -0.77
CA PHE A 75 9.08 -9.15 -0.95
C PHE A 75 8.99 -10.41 -1.80
N GLY A 76 10.09 -10.89 -2.38
CA GLY A 76 10.07 -12.00 -3.33
C GLY A 76 9.37 -13.24 -2.80
N GLU A 77 9.55 -13.61 -1.52
CA GLU A 77 8.86 -14.74 -0.87
C GLU A 77 7.33 -14.59 -0.87
N HIS A 78 6.84 -13.35 -0.85
CA HIS A 78 5.44 -12.98 -0.86
C HIS A 78 4.95 -12.51 -2.24
N MET A 79 5.71 -12.74 -3.30
CA MET A 79 5.29 -12.46 -4.68
C MET A 79 4.79 -13.73 -5.36
N PHE A 80 3.72 -13.60 -6.14
CA PHE A 80 3.36 -14.66 -7.09
C PHE A 80 4.33 -14.65 -8.25
N ARG A 81 4.91 -15.82 -8.52
CA ARG A 81 5.95 -16.00 -9.54
C ARG A 81 5.41 -16.91 -10.63
N ILE A 82 5.78 -16.60 -11.86
CA ILE A 82 5.59 -17.45 -13.02
C ILE A 82 7.00 -17.81 -13.47
N ASP A 83 7.30 -19.11 -13.43
CA ASP A 83 8.56 -19.64 -13.91
C ASP A 83 8.27 -20.47 -15.16
N ASP A 84 8.56 -19.90 -16.32
CA ASP A 84 8.34 -20.52 -17.64
C ASP A 84 9.66 -21.04 -18.24
N GLY A 85 10.63 -21.40 -17.40
CA GLY A 85 11.94 -21.93 -17.79
C GLY A 85 12.89 -20.88 -18.37
N GLU A 86 12.47 -20.13 -19.38
CA GLU A 86 13.26 -19.10 -20.05
C GLU A 86 13.11 -17.71 -19.43
N LEU A 87 11.95 -17.42 -18.80
CA LEU A 87 11.66 -16.10 -18.25
C LEU A 87 11.00 -16.19 -16.88
N ALA A 88 11.74 -15.85 -15.83
CA ALA A 88 11.20 -15.69 -14.49
C ALA A 88 10.46 -14.35 -14.39
N MET A 89 9.16 -14.39 -14.13
CA MET A 89 8.32 -13.20 -13.96
C MET A 89 7.60 -13.23 -12.61
N ALA A 90 7.13 -12.05 -12.18
CA ALA A 90 6.30 -11.95 -10.99
C ALA A 90 5.20 -10.91 -11.14
N LEU A 91 4.04 -11.22 -10.57
CA LEU A 91 2.95 -10.26 -10.45
C LEU A 91 3.33 -9.14 -9.49
N LYS A 92 2.95 -7.91 -9.81
CA LYS A 92 3.29 -6.75 -8.99
C LYS A 92 2.62 -6.80 -7.61
N PRO A 93 3.38 -6.67 -6.51
CA PRO A 93 2.83 -6.53 -5.16
C PRO A 93 2.53 -5.07 -4.77
N MET A 94 2.95 -4.12 -5.62
CA MET A 94 2.78 -2.67 -5.48
C MET A 94 3.11 -1.96 -6.81
N SER A 95 2.65 -0.73 -7.01
CA SER A 95 2.87 0.01 -8.27
C SER A 95 4.10 0.93 -8.27
N CYS A 96 4.73 1.19 -7.11
CA CYS A 96 5.81 2.17 -6.95
C CYS A 96 6.94 2.04 -7.99
N PRO A 97 7.55 0.85 -8.19
CA PRO A 97 8.67 0.71 -9.14
C PRO A 97 8.27 1.03 -10.58
N CYS A 98 7.00 0.80 -10.93
CA CYS A 98 6.49 1.08 -12.27
C CYS A 98 6.26 2.59 -12.48
N HIS A 99 5.79 3.31 -11.46
CA HIS A 99 5.62 4.77 -11.52
C HIS A 99 6.97 5.47 -11.68
N VAL A 100 8.03 4.93 -11.08
CA VAL A 100 9.41 5.39 -11.29
C VAL A 100 9.84 5.20 -12.76
N GLN A 101 9.44 4.11 -13.43
CA GLN A 101 9.73 3.97 -14.86
C GLN A 101 9.05 5.04 -15.69
N ILE A 102 7.78 5.36 -15.41
CA ILE A 102 7.06 6.45 -16.09
C ILE A 102 7.78 7.78 -15.86
N PHE A 103 8.22 8.06 -14.63
CA PHE A 103 8.99 9.26 -14.33
C PHE A 103 10.30 9.33 -15.12
N ASN A 104 11.04 8.22 -15.19
CA ASN A 104 12.32 8.11 -15.91
C ASN A 104 12.18 8.17 -17.44
N LYS A 105 10.99 7.91 -17.99
CA LYS A 105 10.73 8.11 -19.40
C LYS A 105 10.48 9.60 -19.67
N GLY A 106 11.52 10.25 -20.19
CA GLY A 106 11.50 11.65 -20.63
C GLY A 106 12.54 12.52 -19.90
N LEU A 107 12.91 13.63 -20.54
CA LEU A 107 13.65 14.69 -19.87
C LEU A 107 12.72 15.40 -18.89
N ARG A 108 13.16 15.62 -17.65
CA ARG A 108 12.37 16.26 -16.59
C ARG A 108 12.98 17.59 -16.21
N SER A 109 12.14 18.62 -16.15
CA SER A 109 12.54 19.93 -15.64
C SER A 109 12.14 20.07 -14.18
N TRP A 110 12.96 20.74 -13.38
CA TRP A 110 12.61 21.07 -11.98
C TRP A 110 11.32 21.89 -11.89
N ARG A 111 10.93 22.60 -12.96
CA ARG A 111 9.69 23.38 -13.06
C ARG A 111 8.43 22.53 -13.15
N GLU A 112 8.55 21.27 -13.54
CA GLU A 112 7.43 20.33 -13.63
C GLU A 112 7.11 19.71 -12.26
N LEU A 113 8.03 19.82 -11.29
CA LEU A 113 7.81 19.32 -9.95
C LEU A 113 6.88 20.26 -9.16
N PRO A 114 5.95 19.74 -8.35
CA PRO A 114 5.73 18.31 -8.06
C PRO A 114 4.88 17.57 -9.12
N ILE A 115 5.36 16.39 -9.54
CA ILE A 115 4.62 15.46 -10.42
C ILE A 115 3.91 14.43 -9.54
N ARG A 116 2.63 14.18 -9.81
CA ARG A 116 1.78 13.28 -9.03
C ARG A 116 1.13 12.24 -9.92
N TYR A 117 1.47 10.97 -9.71
CA TYR A 117 0.81 9.85 -10.37
C TYR A 117 -0.13 9.13 -9.41
N ALA A 118 -1.27 8.69 -9.92
CA ALA A 118 -2.24 7.85 -9.23
C ALA A 118 -2.53 6.61 -10.07
N GLU A 119 -2.78 5.47 -9.44
CA GLU A 119 -3.14 4.25 -10.15
C GLU A 119 -4.06 3.37 -9.29
N PHE A 120 -5.27 3.08 -9.80
CA PHE A 120 -6.15 2.03 -9.29
C PHE A 120 -5.73 0.68 -9.88
N GLY A 121 -4.56 0.21 -9.46
CA GLY A 121 -3.87 -0.92 -10.06
C GLY A 121 -4.05 -2.20 -9.25
N ALA A 122 -4.51 -3.26 -9.90
CA ALA A 122 -4.50 -4.60 -9.31
C ALA A 122 -3.08 -4.95 -8.84
N CYS A 123 -2.99 -5.44 -7.61
CA CYS A 123 -1.76 -5.87 -6.98
C CYS A 123 -2.00 -7.24 -6.34
N HIS A 124 -0.95 -8.05 -6.33
CA HIS A 124 -1.02 -9.41 -5.81
C HIS A 124 0.09 -9.66 -4.79
N ARG A 125 -0.28 -10.17 -3.62
CA ARG A 125 0.64 -10.62 -2.57
C ARG A 125 0.30 -12.04 -2.18
N ASN A 126 1.30 -12.92 -2.17
CA ASN A 126 1.17 -14.30 -1.75
C ASN A 126 1.15 -14.38 -0.21
N GLU A 127 0.04 -13.90 0.37
CA GLU A 127 -0.19 -13.92 1.81
C GLU A 127 -0.42 -15.36 2.30
N PRO A 128 0.10 -15.76 3.48
CA PRO A 128 -0.14 -17.08 4.05
C PRO A 128 -1.64 -17.35 4.21
N SER A 129 -2.11 -18.54 3.82
CA SER A 129 -3.56 -18.87 3.80
C SER A 129 -4.24 -18.64 5.15
N GLY A 130 -3.55 -18.98 6.25
CA GLY A 130 -4.07 -18.79 7.63
C GLY A 130 -4.17 -17.34 8.09
N SER A 131 -3.75 -16.38 7.26
CA SER A 131 -3.85 -14.94 7.55
C SER A 131 -4.96 -14.22 6.78
N LEU A 132 -5.57 -14.90 5.81
CA LEU A 132 -6.64 -14.33 4.98
C LEU A 132 -7.91 -14.12 5.81
N HIS A 133 -8.63 -13.03 5.55
CA HIS A 133 -9.84 -12.70 6.29
C HIS A 133 -10.83 -11.89 5.44
N GLY A 134 -11.84 -12.57 4.89
CA GLY A 134 -12.89 -11.98 4.06
C GLY A 134 -12.32 -11.03 3.01
N ILE A 135 -12.78 -9.78 2.99
CA ILE A 135 -12.24 -8.73 2.10
C ILE A 135 -11.25 -7.78 2.80
N MET A 136 -10.92 -8.02 4.07
CA MET A 136 -9.98 -7.19 4.84
C MET A 136 -8.52 -7.57 4.62
N ARG A 137 -8.25 -8.86 4.34
CA ARG A 137 -6.91 -9.36 4.00
C ARG A 137 -7.02 -10.41 2.90
N THR A 138 -6.64 -10.00 1.70
CA THR A 138 -6.75 -10.75 0.45
C THR A 138 -5.39 -10.91 -0.22
N ARG A 139 -5.28 -11.83 -1.17
CA ARG A 139 -4.10 -11.99 -2.03
C ARG A 139 -4.14 -11.09 -3.26
N ALA A 140 -5.34 -10.77 -3.74
CA ALA A 140 -5.57 -9.82 -4.81
C ALA A 140 -6.34 -8.61 -4.25
N PHE A 141 -5.83 -7.41 -4.52
CA PHE A 141 -6.44 -6.16 -4.07
C PHE A 141 -6.03 -5.01 -5.00
N GLU A 142 -6.79 -3.93 -4.95
CA GLU A 142 -6.42 -2.66 -5.57
C GLU A 142 -6.27 -1.63 -4.46
N GLN A 143 -5.24 -0.80 -4.59
CA GLN A 143 -5.06 0.38 -3.75
C GLN A 143 -5.35 1.60 -4.61
N ASP A 144 -5.84 2.67 -3.99
CA ASP A 144 -5.81 4.03 -4.54
C ASP A 144 -4.37 4.59 -4.49
N ASP A 145 -3.44 3.82 -5.09
CA ASP A 145 -2.00 4.02 -4.96
C ASP A 145 -1.57 5.31 -5.66
N ALA A 146 -0.61 6.01 -5.06
CA ALA A 146 -0.16 7.29 -5.58
C ALA A 146 1.29 7.60 -5.21
N HIS A 147 1.99 8.24 -6.15
CA HIS A 147 3.39 8.62 -6.01
C HIS A 147 3.58 10.09 -6.37
N VAL A 148 4.23 10.82 -5.47
CA VAL A 148 4.59 12.23 -5.68
C VAL A 148 6.10 12.32 -5.82
N PHE A 149 6.54 12.85 -6.96
CA PHE A 149 7.93 13.22 -7.21
C PHE A 149 8.04 14.73 -6.96
N CYS A 150 8.80 15.12 -5.95
CA CYS A 150 8.96 16.51 -5.54
C CYS A 150 10.39 16.80 -5.11
N ARG A 151 10.72 18.10 -4.94
CA ARG A 151 12.01 18.49 -4.35
C ARG A 151 11.96 18.25 -2.85
N GLU A 152 13.11 18.06 -2.23
CA GLU A 152 13.22 17.77 -0.80
C GLU A 152 12.53 18.84 0.08
N GLN A 153 12.65 20.11 -0.30
CA GLN A 153 12.01 21.23 0.37
C GLN A 153 10.47 21.26 0.25
N ASP A 154 9.89 20.58 -0.76
CA ASP A 154 8.44 20.56 -0.99
C ASP A 154 7.74 19.41 -0.23
N VAL A 155 8.50 18.48 0.36
CA VAL A 155 7.97 17.26 1.00
C VAL A 155 6.95 17.59 2.09
N GLU A 156 7.25 18.55 2.96
CA GLU A 156 6.35 18.93 4.05
C GLU A 156 5.00 19.46 3.53
N ALA A 157 5.05 20.30 2.49
CA ALA A 157 3.85 20.84 1.86
C ALA A 157 3.02 19.74 1.19
N GLU A 158 3.65 18.78 0.50
CA GLU A 158 2.95 17.67 -0.14
C GLU A 158 2.31 16.72 0.88
N VAL A 159 3.00 16.44 2.00
CA VAL A 159 2.43 15.64 3.09
C VAL A 159 1.24 16.35 3.73
N ALA A 160 1.32 17.67 3.97
CA ALA A 160 0.20 18.44 4.52
C ALA A 160 -1.02 18.44 3.58
N ARG A 161 -0.81 18.57 2.26
CA ARG A 161 -1.86 18.45 1.24
C ARG A 161 -2.51 17.07 1.27
N PHE A 162 -1.70 16.00 1.37
CA PHE A 162 -2.21 14.64 1.46
C PHE A 162 -3.05 14.42 2.72
N ILE A 163 -2.59 14.87 3.90
CA ILE A 163 -3.35 14.74 5.16
C ILE A 163 -4.70 15.46 5.07
N THR A 164 -4.73 16.62 4.41
CA THR A 164 -5.98 17.36 4.17
C THR A 164 -6.93 16.56 3.28
N LEU A 165 -6.44 16.05 2.14
CA LEU A 165 -7.21 15.20 1.22
C LEU A 165 -7.75 13.95 1.92
N LEU A 166 -6.91 13.30 2.73
CA LEU A 166 -7.28 12.13 3.53
C LEU A 166 -8.42 12.49 4.49
N GLY A 167 -8.27 13.57 5.26
CA GLY A 167 -9.30 14.03 6.20
C GLY A 167 -10.64 14.33 5.52
N GLU A 168 -10.62 14.92 4.32
CA GLU A 168 -11.84 15.11 3.53
C GLU A 168 -12.50 13.78 3.16
N VAL A 169 -11.73 12.79 2.70
CA VAL A 169 -12.24 11.48 2.33
C VAL A 169 -12.90 10.79 3.53
N TYR A 170 -12.23 10.76 4.68
CA TYR A 170 -12.78 10.17 5.90
C TYR A 170 -14.07 10.88 6.35
N ARG A 171 -14.11 12.21 6.32
CA ARG A 171 -15.31 12.99 6.65
C ARG A 171 -16.48 12.71 5.70
N ASP A 172 -16.20 12.69 4.40
CA ASP A 172 -17.20 12.47 3.35
C ASP A 172 -17.77 11.03 3.46
N LEU A 173 -16.95 10.07 3.86
CA LEU A 173 -17.34 8.68 4.17
C LEU A 173 -17.91 8.48 5.60
N ARG A 174 -18.12 9.55 6.37
CA ARG A 174 -18.71 9.52 7.73
C ARG A 174 -17.87 8.75 8.77
N PHE A 175 -16.55 8.79 8.62
CA PHE A 175 -15.59 8.32 9.62
C PHE A 175 -14.84 9.51 10.25
N PRO A 176 -15.48 10.31 11.14
CA PRO A 176 -14.91 11.55 11.64
C PRO A 176 -13.72 11.34 12.59
N ASN A 177 -13.58 10.13 13.16
CA ASN A 177 -12.54 9.81 14.13
C ASN A 177 -11.54 8.84 13.50
N TYR A 178 -10.30 9.28 13.34
CA TYR A 178 -9.19 8.44 12.89
C TYR A 178 -7.90 8.81 13.64
N GLU A 179 -7.04 7.82 13.82
CA GLU A 179 -5.72 8.01 14.43
C GLU A 179 -4.64 7.98 13.34
N VAL A 180 -3.68 8.89 13.45
CA VAL A 180 -2.51 8.93 12.56
C VAL A 180 -1.30 8.40 13.33
N ALA A 181 -0.65 7.38 12.78
CA ALA A 181 0.59 6.83 13.31
C ALA A 181 1.77 7.18 12.39
N LEU A 182 2.87 7.64 12.99
CA LEU A 182 4.13 7.87 12.29
C LEU A 182 5.05 6.65 12.50
N ALA A 183 5.26 5.87 11.45
CA ALA A 183 6.27 4.83 11.45
C ALA A 183 7.65 5.46 11.24
N THR A 184 8.53 5.34 12.24
CA THR A 184 9.92 5.80 12.15
C THR A 184 10.83 4.70 11.63
N ARG A 185 12.10 5.03 11.42
CA ARG A 185 13.08 4.14 10.81
C ARG A 185 13.20 2.82 11.59
N PRO A 186 12.98 1.65 10.96
CA PRO A 186 13.17 0.36 11.62
C PRO A 186 14.64 0.13 11.97
N ALA A 187 14.89 -0.58 13.07
CA ALA A 187 16.27 -0.81 13.56
C ALA A 187 17.13 -1.69 12.64
N VAL A 188 16.51 -2.49 11.77
CA VAL A 188 17.15 -3.71 11.20
C VAL A 188 17.31 -3.68 9.68
N MET A 189 16.29 -3.23 8.93
CA MET A 189 16.29 -3.27 7.46
C MET A 189 16.38 -1.84 6.89
N ARG A 190 17.38 -1.57 6.04
CA ARG A 190 17.66 -0.24 5.50
C ARG A 190 17.99 -0.27 4.01
N THR A 191 17.55 0.77 3.31
CA THR A 191 18.09 1.24 2.02
C THR A 191 18.39 2.74 2.11
N GLY A 192 19.54 3.22 1.60
CA GLY A 192 19.95 4.65 1.56
C GLY A 192 21.02 5.09 2.59
N THR A 193 21.87 6.08 2.25
CA THR A 193 23.05 6.51 3.03
C THR A 193 22.72 7.30 4.32
N GLY A 194 23.50 7.09 5.38
CA GLY A 194 23.22 7.57 6.75
C GLY A 194 23.22 9.10 6.96
N GLN A 195 23.73 9.86 6.00
CA GLN A 195 23.97 11.31 6.12
C GLN A 195 22.74 12.16 5.77
N ARG A 196 21.74 11.59 5.10
CA ARG A 196 20.48 12.25 4.66
C ARG A 196 19.40 12.34 5.75
N ARG A 197 19.75 12.32 7.03
CA ARG A 197 18.77 12.39 8.14
C ARG A 197 18.42 13.80 8.57
N SER A 198 19.28 14.78 8.37
CA SER A 198 19.13 16.07 9.03
C SER A 198 18.11 16.98 8.34
N SER A 199 17.81 16.79 7.05
CA SER A 199 16.90 17.65 6.27
C SER A 199 15.50 17.06 6.04
N ALA A 200 15.36 15.72 6.04
CA ALA A 200 14.10 15.04 5.69
C ALA A 200 13.22 14.65 6.89
N MET A 201 13.74 14.72 8.12
CA MET A 201 12.90 14.75 9.31
C MET A 201 12.69 16.21 9.70
N PRO A 202 11.46 16.66 9.98
CA PRO A 202 11.26 17.96 10.59
C PRO A 202 12.13 18.02 11.86
N ARG A 203 13.14 18.89 11.85
CA ARG A 203 13.96 19.14 13.05
C ARG A 203 13.10 19.94 13.99
N GLY A 204 12.62 19.27 15.03
CA GLY A 204 11.86 19.90 16.09
C GLY A 204 10.89 18.89 16.62
N ASN A 205 10.72 18.88 17.94
CA ASN A 205 9.49 18.43 18.57
C ASN A 205 8.32 18.76 17.64
N VAL A 206 7.40 17.83 17.44
CA VAL A 206 6.11 18.09 16.79
C VAL A 206 5.50 19.26 17.55
N ALA A 207 5.82 20.46 17.11
CA ALA A 207 5.35 21.72 17.62
C ALA A 207 3.96 21.81 17.03
N SER A 208 3.06 21.03 17.64
CA SER A 208 1.67 21.37 17.69
C SER A 208 1.12 21.65 16.27
N CYS A 209 0.78 20.58 15.55
CA CYS A 209 -0.37 20.65 14.64
C CYS A 209 -1.64 20.80 15.51
N ARG A 210 -1.70 21.85 16.35
CA ARG A 210 -2.72 22.07 17.40
C ARG A 210 -3.97 22.75 16.87
N LYS A 211 -4.03 23.13 15.59
CA LYS A 211 -5.19 23.87 15.09
C LYS A 211 -6.25 23.03 14.39
N SER A 212 -6.07 21.70 14.21
CA SER A 212 -7.13 20.92 13.52
C SER A 212 -7.09 19.39 13.62
N ILE A 213 -6.19 18.75 14.37
CA ILE A 213 -6.16 17.27 14.45
C ILE A 213 -6.20 16.82 15.92
N PRO A 214 -7.30 16.22 16.41
CA PRO A 214 -7.32 15.57 17.72
C PRO A 214 -6.70 14.17 17.58
N ALA A 215 -5.37 14.06 17.50
CA ALA A 215 -4.69 12.76 17.45
C ALA A 215 -3.63 12.62 18.55
N LYS A 216 -3.78 11.58 19.38
CA LYS A 216 -2.73 11.08 20.27
C LYS A 216 -1.73 10.27 19.43
N ALA A 217 -0.53 10.79 19.23
CA ALA A 217 0.55 10.02 18.61
C ALA A 217 1.02 8.90 19.56
N ARG A 218 0.99 7.64 19.11
CA ARG A 218 1.66 6.51 19.79
C ARG A 218 2.79 5.98 18.90
N SER A 219 3.97 5.79 19.47
CA SER A 219 5.08 5.08 18.85
C SER A 219 4.96 3.58 19.08
N THR A 220 4.96 2.77 18.03
CA THR A 220 5.06 1.30 18.17
C THR A 220 6.05 0.74 17.15
N ASP A 221 7.23 0.35 17.63
CA ASP A 221 8.14 -0.57 16.96
C ASP A 221 8.53 -1.67 17.98
N ARG A 222 8.22 -2.92 17.66
CA ARG A 222 8.72 -4.15 18.32
C ARG A 222 8.13 -5.38 17.63
N SER A 223 8.79 -5.82 16.57
CA SER A 223 9.00 -7.23 16.18
C SER A 223 9.07 -7.33 14.67
N TRP A 224 10.29 -7.48 14.15
CA TRP A 224 10.70 -8.40 13.08
C TRP A 224 12.19 -8.13 12.86
N ASN A 225 13.01 -8.99 13.45
CA ASN A 225 14.46 -8.87 13.46
C ASN A 225 15.01 -10.18 12.88
N SER A 226 15.54 -10.17 11.65
CA SER A 226 16.80 -10.84 11.31
C SER A 226 17.13 -10.79 9.81
N ARG A 227 18.41 -10.48 9.56
CA ARG A 227 19.25 -10.69 8.35
C ARG A 227 18.94 -9.88 7.10
N CYS A 228 19.71 -8.81 6.89
CA CYS A 228 19.89 -8.15 5.59
C CYS A 228 21.24 -7.41 5.51
N ALA A 229 22.02 -7.70 4.47
CA ALA A 229 23.23 -6.97 4.10
C ALA A 229 23.16 -6.51 2.64
N THR A 230 23.55 -5.25 2.43
CA THR A 230 24.12 -4.58 1.24
C THR A 230 23.40 -4.62 -0.12
N GLY A 231 23.30 -3.44 -0.75
CA GLY A 231 23.23 -3.36 -2.22
C GLY A 231 22.47 -2.17 -2.82
N TRP A 232 22.82 -0.92 -2.50
CA TRP A 232 22.41 0.27 -3.29
C TRP A 232 23.42 1.41 -3.10
N ASP A 233 24.48 1.42 -3.90
CA ASP A 233 25.32 2.60 -4.13
C ASP A 233 25.34 2.88 -5.65
N ASP A 234 24.47 3.77 -6.11
CA ASP A 234 24.55 4.38 -7.44
C ASP A 234 24.33 5.92 -7.30
N PRO A 235 25.35 6.76 -7.60
CA PRO A 235 25.29 8.21 -7.32
C PRO A 235 24.38 9.04 -8.24
N GLY A 236 23.73 8.44 -9.24
CA GLY A 236 23.17 9.18 -10.39
C GLY A 236 21.67 9.53 -10.40
N SER A 237 20.83 9.06 -9.48
CA SER A 237 19.37 9.30 -9.55
C SER A 237 18.82 10.18 -8.41
N ALA A 238 18.32 11.37 -8.77
CA ALA A 238 17.75 12.34 -7.84
C ALA A 238 16.23 12.17 -7.60
N ALA A 239 15.66 10.99 -7.91
CA ALA A 239 14.25 10.71 -7.66
C ALA A 239 14.08 9.82 -6.43
N ARG A 240 13.56 10.40 -5.34
CA ARG A 240 13.24 9.68 -4.09
C ARG A 240 11.72 9.51 -4.00
N CYS A 241 11.29 8.27 -3.82
CA CYS A 241 9.90 7.88 -3.64
C CYS A 241 9.53 7.96 -2.15
N SER A 242 8.55 8.79 -1.78
CA SER A 242 7.91 8.76 -0.46
C SER A 242 6.56 8.05 -0.58
N SER A 243 6.52 6.74 -0.36
CA SER A 243 5.26 6.02 -0.17
C SER A 243 4.76 6.22 1.26
N THR A 244 3.50 6.60 1.44
CA THR A 244 2.90 6.90 2.75
C THR A 244 1.84 5.86 3.12
N ALA A 245 1.92 5.40 4.38
CA ALA A 245 0.89 4.79 5.24
C ALA A 245 0.22 3.46 4.83
N CYS A 246 0.55 2.40 5.57
CA CYS A 246 -0.30 1.23 5.75
C CYS A 246 -0.86 1.26 7.18
N CYS A 247 -2.14 1.59 7.35
CA CYS A 247 -2.82 1.60 8.64
C CYS A 247 -3.20 0.17 9.06
N ARG A 248 -2.83 -0.27 10.27
CA ARG A 248 -3.30 -1.54 10.87
C ARG A 248 -4.50 -1.30 11.78
N SER A 249 -5.57 -2.07 11.61
CA SER A 249 -6.58 -2.33 12.65
C SER A 249 -6.24 -3.65 13.36
N GLY A 250 -6.13 -3.62 14.68
CA GLY A 250 -5.83 -4.81 15.50
C GLY A 250 -7.10 -5.42 16.06
N SER A 251 -7.30 -6.73 15.88
CA SER A 251 -8.25 -7.52 16.67
C SER A 251 -7.52 -8.69 17.35
N ARG A 252 -7.84 -8.90 18.63
CA ARG A 252 -7.24 -9.93 19.50
C ARG A 252 -7.78 -11.31 19.10
N ARG A 253 -6.90 -12.31 19.02
CA ARG A 253 -7.27 -13.73 18.82
C ARG A 253 -7.90 -14.32 20.10
N PRO A 254 -8.94 -15.15 19.99
CA PRO A 254 -9.15 -16.28 20.88
C PRO A 254 -8.52 -17.54 20.27
N THR A 255 -7.82 -18.31 21.09
CA THR A 255 -7.26 -19.64 20.78
C THR A 255 -8.35 -20.72 20.83
N LEU A 256 -8.45 -21.58 19.82
CA LEU A 256 -9.21 -22.84 19.88
C LEU A 256 -8.31 -24.02 19.47
N PRO A 257 -8.45 -25.20 20.11
CA PRO A 257 -7.61 -26.38 19.92
C PRO A 257 -8.03 -27.21 18.68
N PRO A 258 -7.19 -28.17 18.23
CA PRO A 258 -7.38 -28.85 16.94
C PRO A 258 -8.43 -29.98 17.06
N THR A 259 -9.35 -30.05 16.10
CA THR A 259 -10.25 -31.20 15.92
C THR A 259 -9.88 -32.00 14.68
N ALA A 260 -9.92 -33.32 14.86
CA ALA A 260 -9.44 -34.37 13.97
C ALA A 260 -10.17 -34.43 12.62
N ALA A 261 -9.43 -34.86 11.60
CA ALA A 261 -9.94 -35.21 10.28
C ALA A 261 -10.74 -36.53 10.36
N ALA A 262 -11.94 -36.54 9.76
CA ALA A 262 -12.67 -37.75 9.41
C ALA A 262 -12.56 -37.98 7.89
N PRO A 263 -12.46 -39.23 7.42
CA PRO A 263 -12.36 -39.54 5.99
C PRO A 263 -13.74 -39.47 5.34
N ILE A 264 -13.78 -39.04 4.07
CA ILE A 264 -14.97 -39.03 3.22
C ILE A 264 -14.77 -40.13 2.15
N PRO A 265 -15.84 -40.86 1.78
CA PRO A 265 -15.82 -42.12 1.01
C PRO A 265 -15.23 -42.04 -0.41
#